data_AF-A0A2A3TCU7-F1
#
_entry.id   AF-A0A2A3TCU7-F1
#
_cell.length_a   1.000
_cell.length_b   1.000
_cell.length_c   1.000
_cell.angle_alpha   90.00
_cell.angle_beta   90.00
_cell.angle_gamma   90.00
#
_symmetry.space_group_name_H-M   'P 1'
#
loop_
_entity.id
_entity.type
_entity.pdbx_description
1 polymer ?
#
loop_
_entity_poly.entity_id
_entity_poly.type
_entity_poly.pdbx_seq_one_letter_code
_entity_poly.pdbx_strand_id
1 'polypeptide(L)'
;MDEAFVLINCKPGKEPSVLQQLKEMKNVVDAQGIFGVYDIIAKIESDAQSHLDDIITNQIRKLNEVYATLTLIPTNHEDELSNLIPDIIPDIIPEQKKPLDEVESDNEEDEALEEDFDE
;
A
#
# COMPACT_ATOMS: atom_id res chain seq x y z
N MET A 1 4.52 -3.62 24.19
CA MET A 1 3.42 -2.74 23.75
C MET A 1 2.91 -3.41 22.50
N ASP A 2 1.68 -3.88 22.54
CA ASP A 2 1.09 -4.66 21.47
C ASP A 2 0.42 -3.71 20.49
N GLU A 3 0.56 -3.98 19.20
CA GLU A 3 -0.06 -3.21 18.13
C GLU A 3 -0.93 -4.08 17.25
N ALA A 4 -1.92 -3.45 16.60
CA ALA A 4 -2.71 -4.09 15.58
C ALA A 4 -3.12 -3.09 14.50
N PHE A 5 -3.27 -3.58 13.28
CA PHE A 5 -3.82 -2.82 12.16
C PHE A 5 -5.25 -3.31 11.91
N VAL A 6 -6.19 -2.37 11.88
CA VAL A 6 -7.60 -2.66 11.65
C VAL A 6 -8.00 -2.04 10.32
N LEU A 7 -8.33 -2.88 9.37
CA LEU A 7 -8.95 -2.51 8.10
C LEU A 7 -10.46 -2.46 8.31
N ILE A 8 -11.09 -1.38 7.87
CA ILE A 8 -12.48 -1.08 8.18
C ILE A 8 -13.23 -0.78 6.88
N ASN A 9 -14.40 -1.39 6.75
CA ASN A 9 -15.40 -0.99 5.78
C ASN A 9 -16.57 -0.30 6.47
N CYS A 10 -17.03 0.78 5.86
CA CYS A 10 -18.12 1.59 6.37
C CYS A 10 -19.10 1.99 5.26
N LYS A 11 -20.29 2.43 5.64
CA LYS A 11 -21.33 2.76 4.65
C LYS A 11 -20.83 3.83 3.67
N PRO A 12 -21.18 3.73 2.38
CA PRO A 12 -20.75 4.70 1.37
C PRO A 12 -21.08 6.15 1.76
N GLY A 13 -20.08 7.02 1.68
CA GLY A 13 -20.20 8.44 2.04
C GLY A 13 -20.13 8.73 3.54
N LYS A 14 -19.86 7.72 4.39
CA LYS A 14 -19.69 7.87 5.85
C LYS A 14 -18.25 7.70 6.31
N GLU A 15 -17.34 7.39 5.39
CA GLU A 15 -15.91 7.25 5.61
C GLU A 15 -15.32 8.44 6.39
N PRO A 16 -15.61 9.71 6.03
CA PRO A 16 -15.05 10.86 6.75
C PRO A 16 -15.49 10.92 8.23
N SER A 17 -16.73 10.52 8.51
CA SER A 17 -17.29 10.55 9.88
C SER A 17 -16.72 9.42 10.74
N VAL A 18 -16.55 8.23 10.18
CA VAL A 18 -15.89 7.11 10.88
C VAL A 18 -14.43 7.45 11.14
N LEU A 19 -13.73 8.01 10.14
CA LEU A 19 -12.34 8.42 10.25
C LEU A 19 -12.13 9.47 11.36
N GLN A 20 -13.02 10.45 11.45
CA GLN A 20 -12.96 11.45 12.53
C GLN A 20 -13.11 10.79 13.91
N GLN A 21 -14.12 9.93 14.09
CA GLN A 21 -14.35 9.23 15.36
C GLN A 21 -13.15 8.37 15.76
N LEU A 22 -12.51 7.68 14.80
CA LEU A 22 -11.30 6.90 15.06
C LEU A 22 -10.15 7.78 15.55
N LYS A 23 -9.94 8.95 14.94
CA LYS A 23 -8.88 9.89 15.34
C LYS A 23 -9.08 10.52 16.72
N GLU A 24 -10.31 10.53 17.23
CA GLU A 24 -10.64 11.01 18.59
C GLU A 24 -10.39 9.93 19.67
N MET A 25 -10.18 8.66 19.28
CA MET A 25 -9.90 7.57 20.23
C MET A 25 -8.45 7.60 20.71
N LYS A 26 -8.26 7.55 22.04
CA LYS A 26 -6.93 7.58 22.67
C LYS A 26 -5.99 6.45 22.22
N ASN A 27 -6.54 5.28 21.90
CA ASN A 27 -5.77 4.09 21.55
C ASN A 27 -5.48 3.95 20.05
N VAL A 28 -6.01 4.86 19.23
CA VAL A 28 -5.73 4.92 17.79
C VAL A 28 -4.54 5.85 17.58
N VAL A 29 -3.44 5.29 17.11
CA VAL A 29 -2.19 6.02 16.87
C VAL A 29 -2.23 6.71 15.52
N ASP A 30 -2.80 6.06 14.51
CA ASP A 30 -3.05 6.64 13.21
C ASP A 30 -4.30 6.04 12.58
N ALA A 31 -4.99 6.83 11.76
CA ALA A 31 -6.11 6.37 10.95
C ALA A 31 -6.17 7.16 9.65
N GLN A 32 -6.29 6.43 8.54
CA GLN A 32 -6.25 6.99 7.20
C GLN A 32 -7.35 6.38 6.33
N GLY A 33 -8.02 7.22 5.54
CA GLY A 33 -8.87 6.74 4.46
C GLY A 33 -7.98 6.22 3.32
N ILE A 34 -8.34 5.09 2.74
CA ILE A 34 -7.56 4.42 1.68
C ILE A 34 -8.43 4.16 0.47
N PHE A 35 -7.80 4.10 -0.71
CA PHE A 35 -8.46 3.62 -1.93
C PHE A 35 -8.17 2.12 -2.08
N GLY A 36 -9.20 1.30 -2.03
CA GLY A 36 -9.07 -0.15 -2.15
C GLY A 36 -10.36 -0.89 -1.86
N VAL A 37 -10.24 -2.17 -1.46
CA VAL A 37 -11.38 -3.00 -1.02
C VAL A 37 -11.90 -2.57 0.37
N TYR A 38 -11.06 -1.89 1.13
CA TYR A 38 -11.38 -1.30 2.43
C TYR A 38 -11.39 0.22 2.31
N ASP A 39 -12.09 0.88 3.22
CA ASP A 39 -12.27 2.33 3.19
C ASP A 39 -11.28 3.04 4.12
N ILE A 40 -10.94 2.41 5.25
CA ILE A 40 -10.07 2.98 6.29
C ILE A 40 -9.09 1.92 6.80
N ILE A 41 -7.86 2.34 7.08
CA ILE A 41 -6.90 1.60 7.90
C ILE A 41 -6.62 2.39 9.19
N ALA A 42 -6.64 1.70 10.33
CA ALA A 42 -6.32 2.27 11.63
C ALA A 42 -5.22 1.45 12.32
N LYS A 43 -4.20 2.13 12.83
CA LYS A 43 -3.19 1.55 13.71
C LYS A 43 -3.62 1.79 15.16
N ILE A 44 -3.73 0.73 15.94
CA ILE A 44 -4.02 0.80 17.37
C ILE A 44 -2.85 0.23 18.19
N GLU A 45 -2.62 0.81 19.35
CA GLU A 45 -1.59 0.38 20.29
C GLU A 45 -2.18 0.26 21.69
N SER A 46 -1.72 -0.74 22.44
CA SER A 46 -2.09 -0.92 23.84
C SER A 46 -1.01 -1.66 24.64
N ASP A 47 -1.13 -1.57 25.96
CA ASP A 47 -0.20 -2.21 26.89
C ASP A 47 -0.36 -3.74 26.94
N ALA A 48 -1.52 -4.25 26.50
CA ALA A 48 -1.84 -5.68 26.50
C ALA A 48 -2.78 -6.05 25.34
N GLN A 49 -2.57 -7.25 24.78
CA GLN A 49 -3.40 -7.80 23.71
C GLN A 49 -4.90 -7.86 24.04
N SER A 50 -5.26 -8.18 25.29
CA SER A 50 -6.67 -8.20 25.72
C SER A 50 -7.36 -6.84 25.59
N HIS A 51 -6.61 -5.74 25.73
CA HIS A 51 -7.15 -4.40 25.52
C HIS A 51 -7.35 -4.11 24.03
N LEU A 52 -6.49 -4.62 23.14
CA LEU A 52 -6.69 -4.48 21.69
C LEU A 52 -8.01 -5.14 21.26
N ASP A 53 -8.27 -6.35 21.74
CA ASP A 53 -9.52 -7.07 21.45
C ASP A 53 -10.76 -6.30 21.92
N ASP A 54 -10.67 -5.68 23.10
CA ASP A 54 -11.73 -4.83 23.64
C ASP A 54 -11.94 -3.56 22.81
N ILE A 55 -10.87 -2.86 22.43
CA ILE A 55 -10.93 -1.68 21.55
C ILE A 55 -11.61 -2.04 20.22
N ILE A 56 -11.19 -3.15 19.60
CA ILE A 56 -11.76 -3.58 18.32
C ILE A 56 -13.23 -3.95 18.48
N THR A 57 -13.56 -4.79 19.45
CA THR A 57 -14.90 -5.39 19.58
C THR A 57 -15.92 -4.44 20.17
N ASN A 58 -15.53 -3.63 21.16
CA ASN A 58 -16.43 -2.79 21.92
C ASN A 58 -16.39 -1.32 21.51
N GLN A 59 -15.37 -0.86 20.79
CA GLN A 59 -15.29 0.52 20.30
C GLN A 59 -15.41 0.56 18.78
N ILE A 60 -14.44 0.02 18.05
CA ILE A 60 -14.37 0.15 16.57
C ILE A 60 -15.57 -0.51 15.89
N ARG A 61 -15.86 -1.78 16.20
CA ARG A 61 -17.00 -2.52 15.61
C ARG A 61 -18.37 -2.00 16.04
N LYS A 62 -18.44 -1.16 17.07
CA LYS A 62 -19.67 -0.52 17.54
C LYS A 62 -19.86 0.89 17.00
N LEU A 63 -18.87 1.45 16.30
CA LEU A 63 -19.06 2.72 15.61
C LEU A 63 -20.22 2.58 14.63
N ASN A 64 -21.13 3.57 14.65
CA ASN A 64 -22.17 3.64 13.65
C ASN A 64 -21.53 3.72 12.27
N GLU A 65 -22.18 3.09 11.29
CA GLU A 65 -21.75 3.03 9.89
C GLU A 65 -20.60 2.05 9.59
N VAL A 66 -19.92 1.47 10.59
CA VAL A 66 -19.00 0.33 10.38
C VAL A 66 -19.81 -0.95 10.17
N TYR A 67 -19.51 -1.72 9.12
CA TYR A 67 -20.19 -3.00 8.87
C TYR A 67 -19.26 -4.20 8.75
N ALA A 68 -17.98 -3.99 8.45
CA ALA A 68 -16.98 -5.05 8.46
C ALA A 68 -15.62 -4.53 8.93
N THR A 69 -14.84 -5.41 9.56
CA THR A 69 -13.47 -5.13 9.98
C THR A 69 -12.60 -6.36 9.77
N LEU A 70 -11.37 -6.17 9.32
CA LEU A 70 -10.31 -7.18 9.34
C LEU A 70 -9.18 -6.69 10.25
N THR A 71 -8.78 -7.51 11.21
CA THR A 71 -7.69 -7.19 12.13
C THR A 71 -6.45 -7.96 11.74
N LEU A 72 -5.33 -7.26 11.60
CA LEU A 72 -4.00 -7.80 11.37
C LEU A 72 -3.17 -7.55 12.63
N ILE A 73 -2.73 -8.64 13.28
CA ILE A 73 -1.82 -8.56 14.42
C ILE A 73 -0.42 -8.82 13.90
N PRO A 74 0.50 -7.84 13.96
CA PRO A 74 1.88 -8.03 13.55
C PRO A 74 2.53 -9.15 14.37
N THR A 75 3.25 -10.03 13.67
CA THR A 75 4.08 -11.04 14.33
C THR A 75 5.46 -10.43 14.58
N ASN A 76 5.97 -10.56 15.81
CA ASN A 76 7.28 -10.01 16.21
C ASN A 76 8.47 -10.85 15.69
N HIS A 77 8.24 -11.78 14.77
CA HIS A 77 9.26 -12.64 14.20
C HIS A 77 9.56 -12.21 12.76
N GLU A 78 10.56 -11.35 12.59
CA GLU A 78 11.21 -11.11 11.30
C GLU A 78 11.65 -12.45 10.65
N ASP A 79 11.92 -13.47 11.48
CA ASP A 79 12.28 -14.83 11.09
C ASP A 79 11.14 -15.65 10.45
N GLU A 80 9.87 -15.28 10.59
CA GLU A 80 8.75 -16.03 9.97
C GLU A 80 8.37 -15.47 8.60
N LEU A 81 8.49 -14.16 8.40
CA LEU A 81 8.19 -13.53 7.09
C LEU A 81 9.14 -14.00 5.99
N SER A 82 10.41 -14.27 6.32
CA SER A 82 11.39 -14.88 5.41
C SER A 82 11.03 -16.31 5.01
N ASN A 83 10.27 -17.03 5.85
CA ASN A 83 9.78 -18.38 5.57
C ASN A 83 8.45 -18.40 4.79
N LEU A 84 7.69 -17.29 4.80
CA LEU A 84 6.43 -17.14 4.07
C LEU A 84 6.61 -16.59 2.65
N ILE A 85 7.74 -15.94 2.35
CA ILE A 85 8.09 -15.49 1.00
C ILE A 85 9.14 -16.47 0.45
N PRO A 86 8.77 -17.55 -0.26
CA PRO A 86 9.74 -18.27 -1.05
C PRO A 86 10.31 -17.29 -2.08
N ASP A 87 11.63 -17.28 -2.20
CA ASP A 87 12.40 -16.48 -3.16
C ASP A 87 11.65 -16.38 -4.50
N ILE A 88 11.02 -15.24 -4.75
CA ILE A 88 10.77 -14.80 -6.13
C ILE A 88 12.16 -14.43 -6.63
N ILE A 89 12.92 -15.44 -7.05
CA ILE A 89 14.03 -15.25 -7.95
C ILE A 89 13.38 -14.61 -9.18
N PRO A 90 13.61 -13.32 -9.48
CA PRO A 90 13.15 -12.79 -10.75
C PRO A 90 13.78 -13.68 -11.81
N ASP A 91 12.93 -14.27 -12.66
CA ASP A 91 13.37 -15.03 -13.81
C ASP A 91 14.54 -14.28 -14.47
N ILE A 92 15.66 -14.99 -14.50
CA ILE A 92 16.87 -14.73 -15.27
C ILE A 92 16.52 -13.82 -16.45
N ILE A 93 17.02 -12.57 -16.45
CA ILE A 93 17.06 -11.80 -17.70
C ILE A 93 17.93 -12.64 -18.65
N PRO A 94 17.39 -13.19 -19.76
CA PRO A 94 18.19 -14.00 -20.67
C PRO A 94 19.36 -13.17 -21.20
N GLU A 95 20.52 -13.80 -21.36
CA GLU A 95 21.78 -13.23 -21.85
C GLU A 95 21.67 -12.56 -23.24
N GLN A 96 21.10 -11.37 -23.29
CA GLN A 96 21.18 -10.48 -24.46
C GLN A 96 21.86 -9.17 -24.06
N LYS A 97 22.93 -9.28 -23.25
CA LYS A 97 24.10 -8.41 -23.40
C LYS A 97 25.03 -9.10 -24.40
N LYS A 98 24.73 -8.97 -25.69
CA LYS A 98 25.80 -8.93 -26.69
C LYS A 98 26.04 -7.44 -26.96
N PRO A 99 27.26 -6.91 -26.79
CA PRO A 99 27.55 -5.56 -27.23
C PRO A 99 27.28 -5.53 -28.73
N LEU A 100 26.44 -4.60 -29.20
CA LEU A 100 26.52 -4.22 -30.61
C LEU A 100 27.78 -3.40 -30.70
N ASP A 101 28.80 -4.03 -31.29
CA ASP A 101 30.08 -3.43 -31.62
C ASP A 101 29.87 -2.06 -32.27
N GLU A 102 30.72 -1.11 -31.89
CA GLU A 102 30.86 0.20 -32.50
C GLU A 102 30.92 0.04 -34.02
N VAL A 103 29.86 0.47 -34.72
CA VAL A 103 29.95 0.75 -36.15
C VAL A 103 30.15 2.25 -36.25
N GLU A 104 31.41 2.67 -36.20
CA GLU A 104 31.82 3.86 -36.94
C GLU A 104 31.55 3.56 -38.42
N SER A 105 30.67 4.34 -39.04
CA SER A 105 30.70 4.51 -40.49
C SER A 105 30.24 5.92 -40.82
N ASP A 106 31.25 6.78 -40.98
CA ASP A 106 31.41 7.72 -42.08
C ASP A 106 30.29 8.73 -42.35
N ASN A 107 30.64 9.99 -42.06
CA ASN A 107 30.11 11.16 -42.76
C ASN A 107 30.28 10.96 -44.27
N GLU A 108 29.23 11.20 -45.05
CA GLU A 108 29.33 11.80 -46.38
C GLU A 108 27.97 12.41 -46.78
N GLU A 109 27.97 13.75 -46.77
CA GLU A 109 27.37 14.70 -47.72
C GLU A 109 25.85 14.66 -48.05
N ASP A 110 25.22 15.80 -47.68
CA ASP A 110 24.37 16.66 -48.52
C ASP A 110 23.31 16.04 -49.45
N GLU A 111 22.04 16.41 -49.22
CA GLU A 111 21.29 17.26 -50.17
C GLU A 111 19.97 17.76 -49.56
N ALA A 112 19.75 19.06 -49.68
CA ALA A 112 18.58 19.80 -49.24
C ALA A 112 17.36 19.54 -50.14
N LEU A 113 16.14 19.59 -49.59
CA LEU A 113 15.00 20.23 -50.24
C LEU A 113 14.04 20.81 -49.18
N GLU A 114 13.88 22.13 -49.25
CA GLU A 114 12.78 22.90 -48.68
C GLU A 114 11.46 22.46 -49.33
N GLU A 115 10.40 22.25 -48.54
CA GLU A 115 9.05 22.46 -49.05
C GLU A 115 8.22 23.22 -48.01
N ASP A 116 7.76 24.39 -48.47
CA ASP A 116 6.93 25.36 -47.79
C ASP A 116 5.61 24.75 -47.29
N PHE A 117 5.18 25.14 -46.10
CA PHE A 117 3.77 25.03 -45.70
C PHE A 117 3.23 26.44 -45.40
N ASP A 118 2.66 27.05 -46.45
CA ASP A 118 1.55 28.00 -46.29
C ASP A 118 0.26 27.19 -46.02
N GLU A 119 -0.43 27.47 -44.91
CA GLU A 119 -1.78 28.08 -44.87
C GLU A 119 -2.30 28.24 -43.42
#